data_AF-A0A4Y2D162-F1
#
_entry.id   AF-A0A4Y2D162-F1
#
_cell.length_a   1.000
_cell.length_b   1.000
_cell.length_c   1.000
_cell.angle_alpha   90.00
_cell.angle_beta   90.00
_cell.angle_gamma   90.00
#
_symmetry.space_group_name_H-M   'P 1'
#
loop_
_entity.id
_entity.type
_entity.pdbx_description
1 polymer ?
#
loop_
_entity_poly.entity_id
_entity_poly.type
_entity_poly.pdbx_seq_one_letter_code
_entity_poly.pdbx_strand_id
1 'polypeptide(L)'
;MGHITPESGSRLDVSSNIYEYLTTALLDDFSNLIVLGCEGTVVNTGVFNDVIRRLELKLHRPIQWIICLLHFKKLPLRHLFEYKDSKFSGPSSYTGDIGRNLKECEKLPLVVFYSIEWDLPGIDPTNLSCDQKYLLDICTTLSSGVCSSDLAKSQPSTLNLASWQTTANRILRLYISTSDPSN
;
A
#
# COMPACT_ATOMS: atom_id res chain seq x y z
N MET A 1 24.24 1.52 1.13
CA MET A 1 22.97 1.34 0.41
C MET A 1 23.14 2.07 -0.92
N GLY A 2 22.89 1.43 -2.06
CA GLY A 2 22.97 2.12 -3.34
C GLY A 2 21.68 1.98 -4.15
N HIS A 3 21.62 2.73 -5.23
CA HIS A 3 20.40 3.03 -5.97
C HIS A 3 20.68 3.03 -7.46
N ILE A 4 19.78 2.45 -8.24
CA ILE A 4 19.82 2.44 -9.69
C ILE A 4 18.45 2.80 -10.26
N THR A 5 18.46 3.49 -11.40
CA THR A 5 17.26 3.81 -12.16
C THR A 5 17.41 3.17 -13.53
N PRO A 6 16.66 2.11 -13.84
CA PRO A 6 16.62 1.52 -15.19
C PRO A 6 16.11 2.55 -16.21
N GLU A 7 16.52 2.42 -17.47
CA GLU A 7 16.05 3.28 -18.56
C GLU A 7 14.54 3.10 -18.86
N SER A 8 14.02 1.92 -18.54
CA SER A 8 12.64 1.50 -18.77
C SER A 8 12.12 0.58 -17.65
N GLY A 9 10.80 0.55 -17.47
CA GLY A 9 10.12 -0.38 -16.57
C GLY A 9 9.98 -1.81 -17.12
N SER A 10 10.71 -2.17 -18.18
CA SER A 10 10.59 -3.50 -18.80
C SER A 10 11.30 -4.57 -17.96
N ARG A 11 10.76 -5.80 -17.96
CA ARG A 11 11.33 -6.93 -17.20
C ARG A 11 12.80 -7.19 -17.56
N LEU A 12 13.13 -7.03 -18.85
CA LEU A 12 14.48 -7.17 -19.39
C LEU A 12 15.43 -6.16 -18.77
N ASP A 13 15.08 -4.89 -18.93
CA ASP A 13 15.94 -3.78 -18.56
C ASP A 13 16.13 -3.70 -17.04
N VAL A 14 15.05 -3.85 -16.28
CA VAL A 14 15.10 -3.92 -14.81
C VAL A 14 16.02 -5.07 -14.36
N SER A 15 15.84 -6.28 -14.89
CA SER A 15 16.68 -7.44 -14.50
C SER A 15 18.15 -7.30 -14.91
N SER A 16 18.44 -6.58 -16.00
CA SER A 16 19.82 -6.35 -16.46
C SER A 16 20.52 -5.30 -15.62
N ASN A 17 19.85 -4.18 -15.35
CA ASN A 17 20.39 -3.13 -14.48
C ASN A 17 20.63 -3.64 -13.06
N ILE A 18 19.71 -4.42 -12.48
CA ILE A 18 19.91 -5.02 -11.15
C ILE A 18 21.13 -5.94 -11.15
N TYR A 19 21.24 -6.81 -12.16
CA TYR A 19 22.36 -7.74 -12.24
C TYR A 19 23.70 -7.00 -12.39
N GLU A 20 23.78 -6.04 -13.32
CA GLU A 20 24.98 -5.26 -13.55
C GLU A 20 25.38 -4.44 -12.33
N TYR A 21 24.41 -3.84 -11.64
CA TYR A 21 24.69 -3.11 -10.41
C TYR A 21 25.30 -4.00 -9.34
N LEU A 22 24.74 -5.20 -9.14
CA LEU A 22 25.21 -6.12 -8.11
C LEU A 22 26.60 -6.69 -8.47
N THR A 23 26.87 -7.01 -9.73
CA THR A 23 28.22 -7.45 -10.15
C THR A 23 29.27 -6.36 -10.02
N THR A 24 28.94 -5.14 -10.43
CA THR A 24 29.92 -4.04 -10.53
C THR A 24 30.12 -3.31 -9.21
N ALA A 25 29.04 -3.02 -8.47
CA ALA A 25 29.10 -2.20 -7.28
C ALA A 25 29.43 -2.99 -6.01
N LEU A 26 29.02 -4.26 -5.93
CA LEU A 26 29.27 -5.09 -4.74
C LEU A 26 30.49 -6.01 -4.89
N LEU A 27 31.05 -6.14 -6.11
CA LEU A 27 32.15 -7.08 -6.42
C LEU A 27 31.89 -8.49 -5.87
N ASP A 28 30.60 -8.87 -5.77
CA ASP A 28 30.14 -10.12 -5.21
C ASP A 28 29.69 -11.01 -6.38
N ASP A 29 30.02 -12.30 -6.33
CA ASP A 29 29.57 -13.31 -7.30
C ASP A 29 28.11 -13.73 -7.04
N PHE A 30 27.40 -12.96 -6.22
CA PHE A 30 26.05 -13.21 -5.74
C PHE A 30 25.93 -14.46 -4.88
N SER A 31 27.02 -15.10 -4.45
CA SER A 31 26.95 -16.27 -3.55
C SER A 31 26.19 -15.94 -2.27
N ASN A 32 26.26 -14.68 -1.82
CA ASN A 32 25.63 -14.22 -0.59
C ASN A 32 24.18 -13.68 -0.76
N LEU A 33 23.64 -13.61 -1.99
CA LEU A 33 22.28 -13.08 -2.20
C LEU A 33 21.20 -14.10 -1.77
N ILE A 34 20.80 -14.07 -0.50
CA ILE A 34 19.86 -15.07 0.01
C ILE A 34 18.41 -14.70 -0.37
N VAL A 35 18.06 -13.42 -0.27
CA VAL A 35 16.67 -12.95 -0.35
C VAL A 35 16.54 -11.77 -1.31
N LEU A 36 15.49 -11.78 -2.13
CA LEU A 36 15.08 -10.66 -2.96
C LEU A 36 13.68 -10.19 -2.55
N GLY A 37 13.59 -8.94 -2.12
CA GLY A 37 12.34 -8.27 -1.81
C GLY A 37 11.85 -7.43 -2.99
N CYS A 38 10.58 -7.55 -3.38
CA CYS A 38 10.02 -6.70 -4.44
C CYS A 38 8.50 -6.51 -4.32
N GLU A 39 7.96 -5.60 -5.14
CA GLU A 39 6.52 -5.45 -5.31
C GLU A 39 5.93 -6.64 -6.06
N GLY A 40 4.77 -7.13 -5.63
CA GLY A 40 4.02 -8.23 -6.29
C GLY A 40 3.38 -7.88 -7.64
N THR A 41 4.01 -7.03 -8.45
CA THR A 41 3.52 -6.71 -9.79
C THR A 41 3.85 -7.85 -10.76
N VAL A 42 3.09 -7.96 -11.85
CA VAL A 42 3.32 -8.95 -12.92
C VAL A 42 4.68 -8.76 -13.61
N VAL A 43 5.27 -7.56 -13.54
CA VAL A 43 6.63 -7.31 -14.04
C VAL A 43 7.67 -8.06 -13.19
N ASN A 44 7.51 -8.04 -11.87
CA ASN A 44 8.48 -8.63 -10.96
C ASN A 44 8.24 -10.13 -10.70
N THR A 45 6.98 -10.56 -10.65
CA THR A 45 6.54 -11.89 -10.15
C THR A 45 5.66 -12.69 -11.14
N GLY A 46 5.63 -12.27 -12.40
CA GLY A 46 4.79 -12.89 -13.43
C GLY A 46 5.27 -14.27 -13.89
N VAL A 47 4.32 -15.11 -14.30
CA VAL A 47 4.56 -16.50 -14.75
C VAL A 47 5.61 -16.63 -15.88
N PHE A 48 5.76 -15.59 -16.71
CA PHE A 48 6.62 -15.61 -17.91
C PHE A 48 7.69 -14.53 -17.88
N ASN A 49 8.96 -14.95 -17.76
CA ASN A 49 10.15 -14.09 -17.91
C ASN A 49 10.08 -12.81 -17.08
N ASP A 50 9.57 -12.90 -15.85
CA ASP A 50 9.59 -11.82 -14.87
C ASP A 50 11.02 -11.46 -14.44
N VAL A 51 11.14 -10.37 -13.68
CA VAL A 51 12.44 -9.90 -13.19
C VAL A 51 13.12 -10.96 -12.32
N ILE A 52 12.39 -11.60 -11.41
CA ILE A 52 12.97 -12.57 -10.48
C ILE A 52 13.50 -13.80 -11.22
N ARG A 53 12.68 -14.41 -12.08
CA ARG A 53 13.07 -15.57 -12.90
C ARG A 53 14.27 -15.25 -13.76
N ARG A 54 14.34 -14.04 -14.33
CA ARG A 54 15.50 -13.61 -15.12
C ARG A 54 16.76 -13.53 -14.27
N LEU A 55 16.66 -13.02 -13.05
CA LEU A 55 17.78 -13.00 -12.12
C LEU A 55 18.19 -14.42 -11.72
N GLU A 56 17.25 -15.30 -11.36
CA GLU A 56 17.54 -16.70 -11.04
C GLU A 56 18.24 -17.44 -12.19
N LEU A 57 17.82 -17.19 -13.44
CA LEU A 57 18.45 -17.76 -14.62
C LEU A 57 19.89 -17.26 -14.83
N LYS A 58 20.15 -15.97 -14.57
CA LYS A 58 21.51 -15.41 -14.64
C LYS A 58 22.41 -15.89 -13.50
N LEU A 59 21.82 -16.13 -12.32
CA LEU A 59 22.53 -16.60 -11.14
C LEU A 59 22.66 -18.12 -11.08
N HIS A 60 22.01 -18.84 -12.00
CA HIS A 60 21.96 -20.30 -12.05
C HIS A 60 21.50 -20.95 -10.73
N ARG A 61 20.65 -20.27 -9.95
CA ARG A 61 20.09 -20.78 -8.69
C ARG A 61 18.77 -20.11 -8.31
N PRO A 62 17.92 -20.79 -7.53
CA PRO A 62 16.74 -20.15 -6.95
C PRO A 62 17.13 -19.10 -5.89
N ILE A 63 16.27 -18.09 -5.73
CA ILE A 63 16.39 -17.05 -4.71
C ILE A 63 15.17 -17.12 -3.80
N GLN A 64 15.30 -16.82 -2.51
CA GLN A 64 14.12 -16.69 -1.63
C GLN A 64 13.40 -15.36 -1.90
N TRP A 65 12.09 -15.39 -2.08
CA TRP A 65 11.30 -14.21 -2.42
C TRP A 65 10.62 -13.62 -1.18
N ILE A 66 10.67 -12.30 -1.02
CA ILE A 66 9.80 -11.55 -0.12
C ILE A 66 8.94 -10.63 -0.96
N ILE A 67 7.70 -11.06 -1.22
CA ILE A 67 6.79 -10.32 -2.09
C ILE A 67 5.90 -9.40 -1.25
N CYS A 68 5.91 -8.12 -1.60
CA CYS A 68 5.04 -7.14 -0.99
C CYS A 68 3.57 -7.40 -1.39
N LEU A 69 2.74 -7.74 -0.40
CA LEU A 69 1.32 -8.00 -0.59
C LEU A 69 0.46 -6.72 -0.66
N LEU A 70 1.04 -5.52 -0.51
CA LEU A 70 0.26 -4.27 -0.55
C LEU A 70 -0.45 -4.08 -1.90
N HIS A 71 0.14 -4.55 -3.01
CA HIS A 71 -0.49 -4.50 -4.32
C HIS A 71 -1.74 -5.37 -4.44
N PHE A 72 -1.83 -6.49 -3.70
CA PHE A 72 -3.03 -7.34 -3.68
C PHE A 72 -4.24 -6.63 -3.06
N LYS A 73 -4.03 -5.73 -2.09
CA LYS A 73 -5.13 -4.94 -1.50
C LYS A 73 -5.47 -3.70 -2.33
N LYS A 74 -4.46 -3.12 -2.99
CA LYS A 74 -4.60 -1.91 -3.80
C LYS A 74 -5.51 -2.09 -5.01
N LEU A 75 -5.33 -3.16 -5.79
CA LEU A 75 -6.08 -3.33 -7.04
C LEU A 75 -7.58 -3.57 -6.82
N PRO A 76 -8.03 -4.46 -5.92
CA PRO A 76 -9.45 -4.63 -5.64
C PRO A 76 -10.09 -3.37 -5.07
N LEU A 77 -9.41 -2.68 -4.14
CA LEU A 77 -9.90 -1.41 -3.59
C LEU A 77 -10.05 -0.37 -4.70
N ARG A 78 -9.07 -0.25 -5.59
CA ARG A 78 -9.12 0.65 -6.74
C ARG A 78 -10.34 0.36 -7.63
N HIS A 79 -10.57 -0.90 -7.98
CA HIS A 79 -11.71 -1.29 -8.82
C HIS A 79 -13.06 -1.03 -8.13
N LEU A 80 -13.15 -1.26 -6.82
CA LEU A 80 -14.36 -0.92 -6.06
C LEU A 80 -14.66 0.58 -6.13
N PHE A 81 -13.65 1.44 -6.01
CA PHE A 81 -13.80 2.89 -6.12
C PHE A 81 -14.18 3.34 -7.54
N GLU A 82 -13.57 2.76 -8.57
CA GLU A 82 -13.95 3.04 -9.97
C GLU A 82 -15.43 2.71 -10.23
N TYR A 83 -15.94 1.67 -9.57
CA TYR A 83 -17.32 1.21 -9.69
C TYR A 83 -18.31 2.08 -8.89
N LYS A 84 -17.98 2.42 -7.64
CA LYS A 84 -18.89 3.12 -6.71
C LYS A 84 -18.91 4.64 -6.84
N ASP A 85 -17.81 5.27 -7.22
CA ASP A 85 -17.67 6.74 -7.19
C ASP A 85 -17.55 7.32 -8.60
N SER A 86 -16.40 7.13 -9.25
CA SER A 86 -16.20 7.49 -10.65
C SER A 86 -14.86 6.97 -11.17
N LYS A 87 -14.70 6.98 -12.51
CA LYS A 87 -13.38 6.75 -13.12
C LYS A 87 -12.40 7.87 -12.76
N PHE A 88 -11.15 7.49 -12.53
CA PHE A 88 -10.05 8.39 -12.23
C PHE A 88 -9.86 9.48 -13.31
N SER A 89 -9.81 10.75 -12.89
CA SER A 89 -9.37 11.85 -13.76
C SER A 89 -7.86 12.12 -13.69
N GLY A 90 -7.13 11.44 -12.79
CA GLY A 90 -5.69 11.60 -12.61
C GLY A 90 -5.13 10.85 -11.38
N PRO A 91 -3.83 10.98 -11.08
CA PRO A 91 -3.16 10.27 -9.98
C PRO A 91 -3.55 10.74 -8.57
N SER A 92 -4.32 11.83 -8.45
CA SER A 92 -4.67 12.45 -7.16
C SER A 92 -6.13 12.91 -7.04
N SER A 93 -6.98 12.63 -8.03
CA SER A 93 -8.36 13.13 -8.03
C SER A 93 -9.37 12.06 -8.42
N TYR A 94 -10.23 11.77 -7.46
CA TYR A 94 -11.56 11.22 -7.70
C TYR A 94 -12.50 12.36 -8.11
N THR A 95 -13.44 12.09 -9.01
CA THR A 95 -14.43 13.09 -9.45
C THR A 95 -15.81 12.89 -8.85
N GLY A 96 -16.08 11.71 -8.31
CA GLY A 96 -17.31 11.43 -7.57
C GLY A 96 -17.29 12.01 -6.17
N ASP A 97 -18.46 12.02 -5.54
CA ASP A 97 -18.67 12.70 -4.26
C ASP A 97 -17.92 12.03 -3.10
N ILE A 98 -17.77 10.71 -3.12
CA ILE A 98 -17.01 9.98 -2.09
C ILE A 98 -15.57 10.46 -2.13
N GLY A 99 -14.94 10.41 -3.29
CA GLY A 99 -13.54 10.74 -3.39
C GLY A 99 -13.25 12.24 -3.26
N ARG A 100 -14.23 13.11 -3.52
CA ARG A 100 -14.15 14.54 -3.16
C ARG A 100 -14.13 14.73 -1.63
N ASN A 101 -15.01 14.03 -0.92
CA ASN A 101 -15.06 14.05 0.54
C ASN A 101 -13.81 13.42 1.18
N LEU A 102 -13.22 12.40 0.55
CA LEU A 102 -11.94 11.84 1.00
C LEU A 102 -10.83 12.88 1.01
N LYS A 103 -10.85 13.91 0.16
CA LYS A 103 -9.80 14.93 0.10
C LYS A 103 -9.82 15.90 1.29
N GLU A 104 -10.95 16.04 1.97
CA GLU A 104 -11.11 17.01 3.07
C GLU A 104 -11.55 16.36 4.39
N CYS A 105 -11.56 15.03 4.46
CA CYS A 105 -12.03 14.27 5.63
C CYS A 105 -11.27 14.60 6.93
N GLU A 106 -10.04 15.10 6.85
CA GLU A 106 -9.24 15.57 7.98
C GLU A 106 -9.86 16.78 8.72
N LYS A 107 -10.64 17.59 7.99
CA LYS A 107 -11.28 18.79 8.54
C LYS A 107 -12.61 18.47 9.20
N LEU A 108 -13.15 17.28 8.97
CA LEU A 108 -14.46 16.90 9.49
C LEU A 108 -14.35 16.54 10.99
N PRO A 109 -15.29 17.02 11.81
CA PRO A 109 -15.38 16.61 13.20
C PRO A 109 -15.81 15.15 13.29
N LEU A 110 -15.37 14.48 14.35
CA LEU A 110 -15.89 13.16 14.67
C LEU A 110 -17.32 13.25 15.18
N VAL A 111 -18.14 12.31 14.76
CA VAL A 111 -19.57 12.24 15.11
C VAL A 111 -19.91 10.90 15.73
N VAL A 112 -21.13 10.76 16.23
CA VAL A 112 -21.64 9.44 16.63
C VAL A 112 -21.77 8.58 15.36
N PHE A 113 -21.15 7.41 15.36
CA PHE A 113 -21.15 6.46 14.26
C PHE A 113 -21.57 5.07 14.75
N TYR A 114 -21.94 4.19 13.83
CA TYR A 114 -22.23 2.79 14.15
C TYR A 114 -20.94 1.98 14.24
N SER A 115 -20.71 1.33 15.38
CA SER A 115 -19.59 0.39 15.52
C SER A 115 -19.77 -0.80 14.57
N ILE A 116 -18.68 -1.23 13.96
CA ILE A 116 -18.67 -2.41 13.09
C ILE A 116 -18.09 -3.55 13.91
N GLU A 117 -18.82 -4.66 14.06
CA GLU A 117 -18.31 -5.83 14.79
C GLU A 117 -17.31 -6.60 13.90
N TRP A 118 -16.08 -6.74 14.38
CA TRP A 118 -15.05 -7.59 13.76
C TRP A 118 -13.93 -7.89 14.74
N ASP A 119 -13.31 -9.06 14.56
CA ASP A 119 -12.19 -9.51 15.37
C ASP A 119 -10.87 -8.96 14.82
N LEU A 120 -10.28 -8.03 15.57
CA LEU A 120 -8.99 -7.44 15.27
C LEU A 120 -7.87 -8.35 15.78
N PRO A 121 -6.94 -8.80 14.93
CA PRO A 121 -5.80 -9.56 15.42
C PRO A 121 -4.98 -8.71 16.40
N GLY A 122 -4.37 -9.37 17.39
CA GLY A 122 -3.44 -8.72 18.31
C GLY A 122 -2.16 -8.28 17.57
N ILE A 123 -2.13 -7.04 17.08
CA ILE A 123 -0.99 -6.45 16.38
C ILE A 123 -0.14 -5.67 17.38
N ASP A 124 1.17 -5.94 17.42
CA ASP A 124 2.13 -5.13 18.16
C ASP A 124 2.37 -3.79 17.45
N PRO A 125 2.04 -2.64 18.08
CA PRO A 125 2.18 -1.34 17.45
C PRO A 125 3.63 -0.82 17.36
N THR A 126 4.60 -1.46 18.04
CA THR A 126 5.97 -0.92 18.16
C THR A 126 6.67 -0.75 16.80
N ASN A 127 6.49 -1.72 15.89
CA ASN A 127 7.15 -1.74 14.57
C ASN A 127 6.29 -1.18 13.42
N LEU A 128 5.16 -0.55 13.74
CA LEU A 128 4.26 0.00 12.72
C LEU A 128 4.70 1.40 12.26
N SER A 129 4.56 1.66 10.96
CA SER A 129 4.68 3.01 10.40
C SER A 129 3.57 3.92 10.92
N CYS A 130 3.72 5.25 10.76
CA CYS A 130 2.68 6.20 11.17
C CYS A 130 1.31 5.90 10.53
N ASP A 131 1.29 5.54 9.23
CA ASP A 131 0.05 5.19 8.53
C ASP A 131 -0.57 3.90 9.04
N GLN A 132 0.25 2.91 9.42
CA GLN A 132 -0.23 1.64 9.97
C GLN A 132 -0.74 1.80 11.40
N LYS A 133 -0.10 2.65 12.22
CA LYS A 133 -0.59 3.00 13.56
C LYS A 133 -1.94 3.69 13.48
N TYR A 134 -2.07 4.68 12.59
CA TYR A 134 -3.36 5.32 12.34
C TYR A 134 -4.43 4.31 11.93
N LEU A 135 -4.10 3.38 11.01
CA LEU A 135 -5.02 2.33 10.58
C LEU A 135 -5.44 1.44 11.76
N LEU A 136 -4.51 1.03 12.62
CA LEU A 136 -4.81 0.21 13.80
C LEU A 136 -5.72 0.96 14.79
N ASP A 137 -5.43 2.22 15.08
CA ASP A 137 -6.18 3.05 16.02
C ASP A 137 -7.62 3.28 15.56
N ILE A 138 -7.80 3.60 14.27
CA ILE A 138 -9.14 3.84 13.71
C ILE A 138 -9.94 2.54 13.61
N CYS A 139 -9.29 1.44 13.26
CA CYS A 139 -9.88 0.11 13.27
C CYS A 139 -10.38 -0.29 14.67
N THR A 140 -9.55 -0.05 15.69
CA THR A 140 -9.90 -0.32 17.10
C THR A 140 -11.06 0.55 17.56
N THR A 141 -11.07 1.82 17.15
CA THR A 141 -12.19 2.76 17.42
C THR A 141 -13.48 2.30 16.77
N LEU A 142 -13.43 1.82 15.52
CA LEU A 142 -14.59 1.30 14.80
C LEU A 142 -15.17 0.03 15.44
N SER A 143 -14.30 -0.87 15.91
CA SER A 143 -14.72 -2.12 16.57
C SER A 143 -15.34 -1.84 17.94
N SER A 144 -14.71 -0.98 18.74
CA SER A 144 -15.17 -0.66 20.09
C SER A 144 -16.32 0.35 20.15
N GLY A 145 -16.50 1.15 19.10
CA GLY A 145 -17.39 2.32 19.10
C GLY A 145 -16.89 3.50 19.96
N VAL A 146 -15.69 3.40 20.53
CA VAL A 146 -15.14 4.41 21.45
C VAL A 146 -13.99 5.14 20.76
N CYS A 147 -14.15 6.45 20.55
CA CYS A 147 -13.09 7.29 20.00
C CYS A 147 -12.16 7.83 21.08
N SER A 148 -10.86 7.60 20.92
CA SER A 148 -9.84 8.23 21.77
C SER A 148 -9.65 9.72 21.43
N SER A 149 -9.23 10.51 22.42
CA SER A 149 -8.87 11.92 22.19
C SER A 149 -7.68 12.10 21.25
N ASP A 150 -6.80 11.11 21.20
CA ASP A 150 -5.60 11.14 20.39
C ASP A 150 -5.92 10.89 18.93
N LEU A 151 -6.82 9.94 18.62
CA LEU A 151 -7.31 9.73 17.26
C LEU A 151 -8.12 10.93 16.76
N ALA A 152 -8.86 11.61 17.64
CA ALA A 152 -9.60 12.81 17.27
C ALA A 152 -8.69 13.94 16.77
N LYS A 153 -7.49 14.06 17.34
CA LYS A 153 -6.46 15.04 16.95
C LYS A 153 -5.56 14.55 15.81
N SER A 154 -5.48 13.23 15.64
CA SER A 154 -4.65 12.59 14.61
C SER A 154 -5.26 12.79 13.23
N GLN A 155 -4.38 13.00 12.24
CA GLN A 155 -4.79 13.21 10.86
C GLN A 155 -4.26 12.10 9.96
N PRO A 156 -5.10 11.57 9.05
CA PRO A 156 -4.64 10.61 8.08
C PRO A 156 -3.67 11.31 7.11
N SER A 157 -2.66 10.57 6.64
CA SER A 157 -1.73 11.09 5.64
C SER A 157 -2.43 11.61 4.38
N THR A 158 -1.72 12.48 3.66
CA THR A 158 -2.17 13.00 2.38
C THR A 158 -2.58 11.86 1.45
N LEU A 159 -3.75 12.00 0.82
CA LEU A 159 -4.27 11.01 -0.11
C LEU A 159 -3.25 10.72 -1.21
N ASN A 160 -2.79 9.48 -1.27
CA ASN A 160 -1.93 8.98 -2.34
C ASN A 160 -2.58 7.74 -2.94
N LEU A 161 -3.12 7.84 -4.16
CA LEU A 161 -3.76 6.72 -4.86
C LEU A 161 -2.80 5.55 -5.16
N ALA A 162 -1.48 5.80 -5.10
CA ALA A 162 -0.49 4.74 -5.18
C ALA A 162 -0.40 3.91 -3.89
N SER A 163 -0.86 4.44 -2.75
CA SER A 163 -0.87 3.78 -1.43
C SER A 163 -2.29 3.52 -0.97
N TRP A 164 -2.72 2.26 -1.07
CA TRP A 164 -4.05 1.83 -0.63
C TRP A 164 -4.30 2.12 0.86
N GLN A 165 -3.24 2.15 1.69
CA GLN A 165 -3.35 2.45 3.12
C GLN A 165 -3.84 3.88 3.35
N THR A 166 -3.30 4.86 2.61
CA THR A 166 -3.75 6.26 2.76
C THR A 166 -5.21 6.43 2.35
N THR A 167 -5.63 5.77 1.27
CA THR A 167 -7.03 5.74 0.84
C THR A 167 -7.91 5.07 1.90
N ALA A 168 -7.53 3.89 2.40
CA ALA A 168 -8.26 3.18 3.44
C ALA A 168 -8.43 4.02 4.72
N ASN A 169 -7.34 4.61 5.23
CA ASN A 169 -7.36 5.45 6.42
C ASN A 169 -8.35 6.63 6.28
N ARG A 170 -8.39 7.26 5.10
CA ARG A 170 -9.29 8.39 4.83
C ARG A 170 -10.74 7.97 4.67
N ILE A 171 -11.02 6.77 4.14
CA ILE A 171 -12.38 6.20 4.10
C ILE A 171 -12.89 5.95 5.51
N LEU A 172 -12.07 5.30 6.34
CA LEU A 172 -12.44 5.03 7.73
C LEU A 172 -12.62 6.34 8.50
N ARG A 173 -11.76 7.34 8.26
CA ARG A 173 -11.91 8.68 8.84
C ARG A 173 -13.22 9.34 8.42
N LEU A 174 -13.57 9.25 7.14
CA LEU A 174 -14.82 9.80 6.61
C LEU A 174 -16.04 9.12 7.24
N TYR A 175 -16.00 7.79 7.42
CA TYR A 175 -17.07 7.04 8.07
C TYR A 175 -17.34 7.52 9.50
N ILE A 176 -16.30 7.62 10.34
CA ILE A 176 -16.46 8.11 11.73
C ILE A 176 -16.74 9.62 11.84
N SER A 177 -16.73 10.33 10.70
CA SER A 177 -17.06 11.75 10.59
C SER A 177 -18.41 11.99 9.89
N THR A 178 -19.16 10.92 9.59
CA THR A 178 -20.45 10.98 8.90
C THR A 178 -21.52 10.27 9.74
N SER A 179 -22.55 10.99 10.19
CA SER A 179 -23.55 10.48 11.13
C SER A 179 -24.52 9.46 10.51
N ASP A 180 -24.71 9.53 9.20
CA ASP A 180 -25.56 8.62 8.42
C ASP A 180 -24.88 8.35 7.06
N PRO A 181 -23.88 7.46 7.02
CA PRO A 181 -23.17 7.16 5.78
C PRO A 181 -24.09 6.41 4.81
N SER A 182 -24.16 6.87 3.56
CA SER A 182 -24.93 6.23 2.49
C SER A 182 -24.36 4.84 2.13
N ASN A 183 -25.23 3.87 1.82
CA ASN A 183 -24.88 2.52 1.32
C ASN A 183 -24.39 2.48 -0.15
#